data_AF-A0A2V7E8S7-F1
#
_entry.id   AF-A0A2V7E8S7-F1
#
_cell.length_a   1.000
_cell.length_b   1.000
_cell.length_c   1.000
_cell.angle_alpha   90.00
_cell.angle_beta   90.00
_cell.angle_gamma   90.00
#
_symmetry.space_group_name_H-M   'P 1'
#
loop_
_entity.id
_entity.type
_entity.pdbx_description
1 polymer ?
#
loop_
_entity_poly.entity_id
_entity_poly.type
_entity_poly.pdbx_seq_one_letter_code
_entity_poly.pdbx_strand_id
1 'polypeptide(L)' 'MTRYQLWQHARSRELWAVRLEFDTLTGVFGPVEASARAADLSGLLYDEHPDDFEWLFRASEDFTVVRESA' A
#
# COMPACT_ATOMS: atom_id res chain seq x y z
N MET A 1 7.57 -14.86 -1.26
CA MET A 1 8.39 -13.72 -0.80
C MET A 1 7.43 -12.57 -0.52
N THR A 2 7.48 -12.01 0.68
CA THR A 2 6.66 -10.86 1.09
C THR A 2 7.43 -9.59 0.75
N ARG A 3 6.74 -8.60 0.17
CA ARG A 3 7.28 -7.29 -0.14
C ARG A 3 6.33 -6.23 0.38
N TYR A 4 6.87 -5.10 0.80
CA TYR A 4 6.08 -3.98 1.24
C TYR A 4 6.33 -2.80 0.31
N GLN A 5 5.27 -2.20 -0.20
CA GLN A 5 5.39 -1.04 -1.06
C GLN A 5 4.58 0.11 -0.49
N LEU A 6 4.99 1.32 -0.82
CA LEU A 6 4.21 2.52 -0.59
C LEU A 6 3.71 3.00 -1.94
N TRP A 7 2.39 3.06 -2.08
CA TRP A 7 1.70 3.54 -3.26
C TRP A 7 1.19 4.94 -3.00
N GLN A 8 1.18 5.79 -4.04
CA GLN A 8 0.61 7.13 -3.97
C GLN A 8 -0.50 7.27 -5.02
N HIS A 9 -1.68 7.70 -4.59
CA HIS A 9 -2.77 8.01 -5.50
C HIS A 9 -2.44 9.29 -6.28
N ALA A 10 -2.58 9.25 -7.61
CA ALA A 10 -2.15 10.31 -8.50
C ALA A 10 -2.92 11.63 -8.26
N ARG A 11 -4.24 11.55 -7.99
CA ARG A 11 -5.09 12.74 -7.80
C ARG A 11 -5.09 13.27 -6.37
N SER A 12 -5.43 12.43 -5.40
CA SER A 12 -5.55 12.86 -3.99
C SER A 12 -4.20 12.99 -3.30
N ARG A 13 -3.12 12.47 -3.89
CA ARG A 13 -1.77 12.39 -3.31
C ARG A 13 -1.68 11.57 -2.03
N GLU A 14 -2.75 10.87 -1.66
CA GLU A 14 -2.78 9.98 -0.51
C GLU A 14 -1.78 8.85 -0.68
N LEU A 15 -1.15 8.47 0.44
CA LEU A 15 -0.19 7.39 0.49
C LEU A 15 -0.83 6.17 1.14
N TRP A 16 -0.54 5.01 0.58
CA TRP A 16 -1.08 3.73 1.02
C TRP A 16 0.06 2.74 1.08
N ALA A 17 0.27 2.16 2.26
CA ALA A 17 1.19 1.04 2.41
C ALA A 17 0.47 -0.23 1.95
N VAL A 18 1.17 -1.07 1.20
CA VAL A 18 0.63 -2.32 0.66
C VAL A 18 1.59 -3.47 0.94
N ARG A 19 1.02 -4.62 1.28
CA ARG A 19 1.73 -5.90 1.47
C ARG A 19 1.45 -6.79 0.27
N LEU A 20 2.51 -7.17 -0.43
CA LEU A 20 2.47 -8.10 -1.54
C LEU A 20 3.08 -9.43 -1.11
N GLU A 21 2.36 -10.54 -1.29
CA GLU A 21 2.89 -11.89 -1.14
C GLU A 21 2.86 -12.59 -2.49
N PHE A 22 4.05 -12.95 -3.00
CA PHE A 22 4.17 -13.55 -4.34
C PHE A 22 3.46 -12.72 -5.43
N ASP A 23 3.68 -11.40 -5.42
CA ASP A 23 3.05 -10.41 -6.32
C ASP A 23 1.53 -10.25 -6.16
N THR A 24 0.92 -10.94 -5.19
CA THR A 24 -0.49 -10.78 -4.84
C THR A 24 -0.60 -9.76 -3.73
N LEU A 25 -1.45 -8.75 -3.89
CA LEU A 25 -1.79 -7.83 -2.82
C LEU A 25 -2.60 -8.56 -1.74
N THR A 26 -2.03 -8.70 -0.55
CA THR A 26 -2.65 -9.43 0.58
C THR A 26 -2.92 -8.55 1.79
N GLY A 27 -2.56 -7.27 1.74
CA GLY A 27 -2.99 -6.34 2.75
C GLY A 27 -2.66 -4.90 2.42
N VAL A 28 -3.39 -3.98 3.02
CA VAL A 28 -3.18 -2.53 2.83
C VAL A 28 -3.29 -1.80 4.15
N PHE A 29 -2.65 -0.64 4.23
CA PHE A 29 -2.71 0.23 5.40
C PHE A 29 -2.66 1.68 4.94
N GLY A 30 -3.67 2.47 5.33
CA GLY A 30 -3.73 3.88 4.99
C GLY A 30 -5.13 4.48 5.09
N PRO A 31 -5.30 5.74 4.65
CA PRO A 31 -4.24 6.60 4.09
C PRO A 31 -3.22 7.01 5.16
N VAL A 32 -1.93 6.99 4.81
CA VAL A 32 -0.82 7.36 5.71
C VAL A 32 -0.30 8.77 5.43
N GLU A 33 0.16 9.42 6.50
CA GLU A 33 0.79 10.74 6.44
C GLU A 33 2.08 10.72 5.60
N ALA A 34 2.46 11.86 5.02
CA ALA A 34 3.70 11.98 4.23
C ALA A 34 4.97 11.64 5.02
N SER A 35 4.95 11.82 6.34
CA SER A 35 6.02 11.41 7.26
C SER A 35 6.24 9.89 7.29
N ALA A 36 5.23 9.09 6.95
CA ALA A 36 5.34 7.63 6.86
C ALA A 36 6.20 7.16 5.67
N ARG A 37 6.61 8.06 4.76
CA ARG A 37 7.58 7.77 3.68
C ARG A 37 8.92 7.26 4.18
N ALA A 38 9.29 7.52 5.43
CA ALA A 38 10.50 7.04 6.07
C ALA A 38 10.24 5.90 7.08
N ALA A 39 8.98 5.58 7.37
CA ALA A 39 8.63 4.56 8.36
C ALA A 39 8.95 3.15 7.84
N ASP A 40 9.18 2.21 8.77
CA ASP A 40 9.23 0.79 8.46
C ASP A 40 7.84 0.29 8.11
N LEU A 41 7.68 -0.24 6.88
CA LEU A 41 6.39 -0.72 6.39
C LEU A 41 6.06 -2.12 6.92
N SER A 42 7.05 -2.91 7.31
CA SER A 42 6.84 -4.30 7.71
C SER A 42 6.10 -4.43 9.05
N GLY A 43 6.26 -3.44 9.93
CA GLY A 43 5.61 -3.37 11.25
C GLY A 43 4.22 -2.75 11.27
N LEU A 44 3.63 -2.41 10.12
CA LEU A 44 2.29 -1.84 10.05
C LEU A 44 1.21 -2.91 10.22
N LEU A 45 0.07 -2.52 10.80
CA LEU A 45 -1.10 -3.39 10.96
C LEU A 45 -1.94 -3.37 9.69
N TYR A 46 -1.51 -4.15 8.69
CA TYR A 46 -2.24 -4.28 7.44
C TYR A 46 -3.61 -4.88 7.68
N ASP A 47 -4.60 -4.32 7.02
CA ASP A 47 -5.90 -4.93 6.92
C ASP A 47 -5.86 -6.05 5.88
N GLU A 48 -6.43 -7.19 6.23
CA GLU A 48 -6.36 -8.45 5.48
C GLU A 48 -7.67 -8.79 4.77
N HIS A 49 -8.73 -7.97 4.96
CA HIS A 49 -10.03 -8.18 4.35
C HIS A 49 -10.07 -7.54 2.95
N PRO A 50 -10.03 -8.36 1.86
CA PRO A 50 -9.93 -7.82 0.51
C PRO A 50 -11.14 -6.97 0.11
N ASP A 51 -12.32 -7.26 0.68
CA ASP A 51 -13.57 -6.53 0.42
C ASP A 51 -13.48 -5.06 0.86
N ASP A 52 -12.75 -4.76 1.93
CA ASP A 52 -12.62 -3.39 2.46
C ASP A 52 -11.70 -2.52 1.57
N PHE A 53 -10.92 -3.14 0.68
CA PHE A 53 -9.94 -2.45 -0.18
C PHE A 53 -9.98 -2.89 -1.64
N GLU A 54 -11.06 -3.54 -2.07
CA GLU A 54 -11.29 -3.94 -3.44
C GLU A 54 -11.21 -2.72 -4.40
N TRP A 55 -11.57 -1.54 -3.89
CA TRP A 55 -11.45 -0.28 -4.61
C TRP A 55 -9.98 0.06 -4.96
N LEU A 56 -9.01 -0.29 -4.11
CA LEU A 56 -7.59 -0.08 -4.37
C LEU A 56 -7.10 -0.99 -5.52
N PHE A 57 -7.61 -2.22 -5.59
CA PHE A 57 -7.33 -3.12 -6.72
C PHE A 57 -7.87 -2.54 -8.03
N ARG A 58 -9.12 -2.08 -8.02
CA ARG A 58 -9.79 -1.52 -9.21
C ARG A 58 -9.18 -0.20 -9.67
N ALA A 59 -8.69 0.61 -8.74
CA ALA A 59 -8.07 1.89 -9.02
C ALA A 59 -6.54 1.83 -9.05
N SER A 60 -5.92 0.65 -9.04
CA SER A 60 -4.46 0.49 -8.95
C SER A 60 -3.69 1.23 -10.05
N GLU A 61 -4.29 1.42 -11.23
CA GLU A 61 -3.73 2.23 -12.32
C GLU A 61 -3.61 3.73 -11.98
N ASP A 62 -4.43 4.24 -11.06
CA ASP A 62 -4.33 5.59 -10.52
C ASP A 62 -3.25 5.71 -9.42
N PHE A 63 -2.57 4.62 -9.06
CA PHE A 63 -1.50 4.61 -8.06
C PHE A 63 -0.12 4.45 -8.70
N THR A 64 0.85 5.14 -8.11
CA THR A 64 2.27 4.97 -8.45
C THR A 64 3.03 4.44 -7.25
N VAL A 65 3.92 3.47 -7.47
CA VAL A 65 4.84 2.99 -6.43
C VAL A 65 5.87 4.08 -6.15
N VAL A 66 5.87 4.60 -4.92
CA VAL A 66 6.82 5.66 -4.49
C VAL A 66 8.00 5.10 -3.69
N ARG A 67 7.86 3.90 -3.12
CA ARG A 67 8.92 3.21 -2.39
C ARG A 67 8.64 1.72 -2.34
N GLU A 68 9.70 0.93 -2.39
CA GLU A 68 9.68 -0.51 -2.14
C GLU A 68 10.62 -0.82 -0.97
N SER A 69 10.18 -1.72 -0.10
CA SER A 69 10.99 -2.32 0.95
C SER A 69 10.95 -3.84 0.79
N ALA A 70 12.14 -4.44 0.83
CA ALA A 70 12.34 -5.89 0.78
C ALA A 70 12.03 -6.55 2.12
#